data_AF-A0A4Q4D9U5-F1
#
_entry.id   AF-A0A4Q4D9U5-F1
#
_cell.length_a   1.000
_cell.length_b   1.000
_cell.length_c   1.000
_cell.angle_alpha   90.00
_cell.angle_beta   90.00
_cell.angle_gamma   90.00
#
_symmetry.space_group_name_H-M   'P 1'
#
loop_
_entity.id
_entity.type
_entity.pdbx_description
1 polymer ?
#
loop_
_entity_poly.entity_id
_entity_poly.type
_entity_poly.pdbx_seq_one_letter_code
_entity_poly.pdbx_strand_id
1 'polypeptide(L)' 'MEEAQRHFYDGYESLKPEDIADAIEFAVDSPRHVNIGHVEILPTFQVPGGLNFERREG' A
#
# COMPACT_ATOMS: atom_id res chain seq x y z
N MET A 1 -18.07 -8.50 -4.12
CA MET A 1 -17.33 -7.67 -3.15
C MET A 1 -16.90 -8.50 -1.95
N GLU A 2 -17.79 -9.27 -1.32
CA GLU A 2 -17.43 -10.17 -0.20
C GLU A 2 -16.33 -11.19 -0.52
N GLU A 3 -16.35 -11.80 -1.70
CA GLU A 3 -15.31 -12.76 -2.09
C GLU A 3 -13.92 -12.11 -2.19
N ALA A 4 -13.82 -10.92 -2.79
CA ALA A 4 -12.57 -10.17 -2.87
C ALA A 4 -12.08 -9.73 -1.48
N GLN A 5 -12.99 -9.28 -0.61
CA GLN A 5 -12.68 -8.96 0.79
C GLN A 5 -12.01 -10.15 1.48
N ARG A 6 -12.64 -11.32 1.38
CA ARG A 6 -12.14 -12.55 2.00
C ARG A 6 -10.81 -13.02 1.44
N HIS A 7 -10.60 -12.89 0.14
CA HIS A 7 -9.38 -13.39 -0.50
C HIS A 7 -8.17 -12.46 -0.34
N PHE A 8 -8.38 -11.14 -0.26
CA PHE A 8 -7.30 -10.17 -0.33
C PHE A 8 -7.09 -9.36 0.94
N TYR A 9 -8.08 -9.28 1.83
CA TYR A 9 -8.04 -8.39 2.98
C TYR A 9 -8.24 -9.12 4.31
N ASP A 10 -9.05 -10.17 4.36
CA ASP A 10 -9.24 -10.93 5.60
C ASP A 10 -7.93 -11.58 6.06
N GLY A 11 -7.54 -11.32 7.30
CA GLY A 11 -6.27 -11.79 7.87
C GLY A 11 -5.04 -10.95 7.52
N TYR A 12 -5.21 -9.87 6.74
CA TYR A 12 -4.16 -8.91 6.42
C TYR A 12 -4.41 -7.57 7.12
N GLU A 13 -3.35 -6.95 7.63
CA GLU A 13 -3.39 -5.57 8.13
C GLU A 13 -3.18 -4.61 6.96
N SER A 14 -4.15 -4.54 6.05
CA SER A 14 -4.08 -3.65 4.89
C SER A 14 -4.29 -2.18 5.26
N LEU A 15 -3.79 -1.28 4.40
CA LEU A 15 -4.12 0.13 4.48
C LEU A 15 -5.62 0.33 4.37
N LYS A 16 -6.13 1.27 5.16
CA LYS A 16 -7.51 1.71 5.16
C LYS A 16 -7.62 3.07 4.45
N PRO A 17 -8.83 3.46 4.03
CA PRO A 17 -9.05 4.77 3.42
C PRO A 17 -8.53 5.94 4.28
N GLU A 18 -8.65 5.83 5.60
CA GLU A 18 -8.22 6.85 6.55
C GLU A 18 -6.70 7.07 6.50
N ASP A 19 -5.92 6.00 6.37
CA ASP A 19 -4.44 6.08 6.31
C ASP A 19 -3.97 6.90 5.10
N ILE A 20 -4.70 6.82 3.98
CA ILE A 20 -4.40 7.59 2.76
C ILE A 20 -4.84 9.04 2.92
N ALA A 21 -5.99 9.29 3.55
CA ALA A 21 -6.46 10.64 3.82
C ALA A 21 -5.48 11.41 4.72
N ASP A 22 -5.01 10.78 5.79
CA ASP A 22 -4.04 11.37 6.73
C ASP A 22 -2.69 11.67 6.04
N ALA A 23 -2.24 10.80 5.13
CA ALA A 23 -1.02 11.05 4.37
C ALA A 23 -1.15 12.23 3.39
N ILE A 24 -2.34 12.42 2.79
CA ILE A 24 -2.63 13.57 1.95
C ILE A 24 -2.68 14.85 2.79
N GLU A 25 -3.33 14.81 3.97
CA GLU A 25 -3.39 15.95 4.89
C GLU A 25 -1.97 16.38 5.29
N PHE A 26 -1.12 15.44 5.69
CA PHE A 26 0.29 15.70 5.95
C PHE A 26 1.00 16.38 4.77
N ALA A 27 0.74 15.91 3.55
CA ALA A 27 1.39 16.45 2.37
C ALA A 27 0.95 17.89 2.06
N VAL A 28 -0.35 18.16 2.20
CA VAL A 28 -0.94 19.49 1.96
C VAL A 28 -0.56 20.48 3.05
N ASP A 29 -0.44 20.04 4.30
CA ASP A 29 -0.06 20.87 5.46
C ASP A 29 1.43 21.22 5.52
N SER A 30 2.23 20.71 4.57
CA SER A 30 3.65 21.01 4.52
C SER A 30 3.92 22.53 4.36
N PRO A 31 5.01 23.08 4.94
CA PRO A 31 5.33 24.50 4.82
C PRO A 31 5.42 24.95 3.36
N ARG A 32 5.05 26.21 3.06
CA ARG A 32 4.99 26.74 1.67
C ARG A 32 6.24 26.57 0.81
N HIS A 33 7.42 26.38 1.41
CA HIS A 33 8.69 26.18 0.70
C HIS A 33 9.05 24.71 0.51
N VAL A 34 8.20 23.79 0.99
CA VAL A 34 8.37 22.35 0.89
C VAL A 34 7.57 21.83 -0.30
N ASN A 35 8.15 20.88 -1.03
CA ASN A 35 7.51 20.19 -2.13
C ASN A 35 7.72 18.68 -1.96
N ILE A 36 6.63 17.94 -1.75
CA ILE A 36 6.66 16.49 -1.63
C ILE A 36 6.51 15.89 -3.04
N GLY A 37 7.61 15.36 -3.57
CA GLY A 37 7.65 14.82 -4.93
C GLY A 37 7.07 13.40 -5.05
N HIS A 38 7.20 12.58 -4.01
CA HIS A 38 6.70 11.21 -3.98
C HIS A 38 6.53 10.72 -2.54
N VAL A 39 5.47 9.94 -2.29
CA VAL A 39 5.26 9.23 -1.02
C VAL A 39 4.86 7.80 -1.38
N GLU A 40 5.65 6.84 -0.91
CA GLU A 40 5.33 5.42 -0.96
C GLU A 40 4.77 5.01 0.41
N ILE A 41 3.57 4.43 0.43
CA ILE A 41 2.85 4.02 1.64
C ILE A 41 2.47 2.55 1.49
N LEU A 42 2.88 1.75 2.47
CA LEU A 42 2.71 0.30 2.48
C LEU A 42 2.34 -0.11 3.91
N PRO A 43 1.52 -1.16 4.12
CA PRO A 43 1.42 -1.81 5.41
C PRO A 43 2.77 -2.26 5.92
N THR A 44 2.98 -2.19 7.23
CA THR A 44 4.21 -2.69 7.88
C THR A 44 4.43 -4.18 7.68
N PHE A 45 3.36 -4.95 7.53
CA PHE A 45 3.40 -6.38 7.22
C PHE A 45 3.52 -6.69 5.71
N GLN A 46 3.61 -5.67 4.85
CA GLN A 46 3.92 -5.88 3.44
C GLN A 46 5.43 -6.07 3.27
N VAL A 47 5.81 -7.23 2.72
CA VAL A 47 7.20 -7.54 2.37
C VAL A 47 7.39 -7.49 0.85
N PRO A 48 8.59 -7.16 0.34
CA PRO A 48 8.90 -7.28 -1.07
C PRO A 48 8.56 -8.68 -1.59
N GLY A 49 7.80 -8.75 -2.68
CA GLY A 49 7.49 -10.02 -3.34
C GLY A 49 8.78 -10.65 -3.87
N GLY A 50 9.04 -11.90 -3.50
CA GLY A 50 10.18 -12.66 -4.02
C GLY A 50 10.08 -12.92 -5.52
N LEU A 51 11.17 -13.42 -6.10
CA LEU A 51 11.21 -13.83 -7.50
C LEU A 51 10.57 -15.21 -7.64
N ASN A 52 9.34 -15.27 -8.15
CA ASN A 52 8.72 -16.53 -8.56
C ASN A 52 9.09 -16.81 -10.02
N PHE A 53 9.67 -17.98 -10.28
CA PHE A 53 9.95 -18.46 -11.63
C PHE A 53 9.04 -19.65 -11.93
N GLU A 54 8.25 -19.55 -13.00
CA GLU A 54 7.47 -20.68 -13.51
C GLU A 54 8.39 -21.61 -14.30
N ARG A 55 8.31 -22.92 -14.05
CA ARG A 55 9.07 -23.91 -14.82
C ARG A 55 8.28 -24.25 -16.07
N ARG A 56 8.85 -23.99 -17.25
CA ARG A 56 8.27 -24.52 -18.49
C ARG A 56 8.48 -26.03 -18.53
N GLU A 57 7.40 -26.81 -18.59
CA GLU A 57 7.49 -28.21 -18.98
C GLU A 57 7.81 -28.27 -20.48
N GLY A 58 8.86 -29.02 -20.83
CA GLY A 58 9.32 -29.20 -22.21
C GLY A 58 8.48 -30.21 -22.97
#